data_AF-A0A9E3U8Q7-F1
#
_entry.id   AF-A0A9E3U8Q7-F1
#
_cell.length_a   1.000
_cell.length_b   1.000
_cell.length_c   1.000
_cell.angle_alpha   90.00
_cell.angle_beta   90.00
_cell.angle_gamma   90.00
#
_symmetry.space_group_name_H-M   'P 1'
#
loop_
_entity.id
_entity.type
_entity.pdbx_description
1 polymer ?
#
loop_
_entity_poly.entity_id
_entity_poly.type
_entity_poly.pdbx_seq_one_letter_code
_entity_poly.pdbx_strand_id
1 'polypeptide(L)'
;DFLGRVFAGEREEGSASADEPTTSRASSNDARHQVRPCVRVPADAYPGDVLARIPRAGVGELDLVFLVDETGSMGAYIEEVKARLLEMIDALRNAPLCRSLRLGIVSYRDHPPEDDTFVSRVVPLTADVASIRKGVQRMEARGGGDTPEAVTDGLFDVARLDWREHASRVVVWVGDAPPHGVDPAGDSFPKGCPCGQHWYTQAESCREMGIVIHAACAGPCEATREVMETVAKTTRGLCVPLDDARLLVPLVVAVSENELDKQLVASRVAELVAAHEAELARADEEERVRWVTDVLRDQNVRPRRIARASADTALRFRPIEAADVEEAFAGLRRVGVMQL
;
A
#
# COMPACT_ATOMS: atom_id res chain seq x y z
N ASP A 1 -4.37 17.56 28.74
CA ASP A 1 -3.11 17.00 28.28
C ASP A 1 -1.88 17.69 28.78
N PHE A 2 -0.83 16.88 28.97
CA PHE A 2 0.55 17.31 29.12
C PHE A 2 1.04 18.10 27.90
N LEU A 3 1.00 17.53 26.69
CA LEU A 3 1.55 18.18 25.47
C LEU A 3 0.84 19.49 25.14
N GLY A 4 -0.48 19.54 25.30
CA GLY A 4 -1.25 20.77 25.10
C GLY A 4 -0.85 21.91 26.04
N ARG A 5 -0.35 21.61 27.25
CA ARG A 5 0.17 22.63 28.18
C ARG A 5 1.60 23.05 27.84
N VAL A 6 2.43 22.12 27.37
CA VAL A 6 3.81 22.38 26.96
C VAL A 6 3.85 23.34 25.77
N PHE A 7 3.01 23.11 24.76
CA PHE A 7 3.04 23.87 23.49
C PHE A 7 2.04 25.03 23.41
N ALA A 8 1.15 25.22 24.39
CA ALA A 8 0.27 26.39 24.43
C ALA A 8 1.01 27.72 24.69
N GLY A 9 2.30 27.68 25.07
CA GLY A 9 3.13 28.86 25.30
C GLY A 9 3.73 29.51 24.05
N GLU A 10 3.62 28.88 22.87
CA GLU A 10 4.26 29.34 21.63
C GLU A 10 3.28 29.99 20.62
N ARG A 11 2.02 30.21 20.99
CA ARG A 11 1.09 31.00 20.16
C ARG A 11 1.34 32.50 20.38
N GLU A 12 2.21 33.10 19.58
CA GLU A 12 2.24 34.56 19.45
C GLU A 12 0.92 35.06 18.86
N GLU A 13 0.13 35.76 19.68
CA GLU A 13 -1.04 36.54 19.27
C GLU A 13 -0.59 37.84 18.58
N GLY A 14 -0.59 37.85 17.26
CA GLY A 14 -0.50 39.07 16.46
C GLY A 14 -1.88 39.74 16.34
N SER A 15 -2.25 40.58 17.32
CA SER A 15 -3.44 41.43 17.26
C SER A 15 -3.19 42.71 16.43
N ALA A 16 -4.07 43.04 15.49
CA ALA A 16 -4.33 44.43 15.10
C ALA A 16 -5.75 44.59 14.54
N SER A 17 -6.45 45.59 15.06
CA SER A 17 -7.87 45.89 14.92
C SER A 17 -8.25 46.56 13.58
N ALA A 18 -9.53 46.43 13.26
CA ALA A 18 -10.22 47.09 12.16
C ALA A 18 -10.40 48.60 12.35
N ASP A 19 -10.48 49.34 11.25
CA ASP A 19 -11.47 50.40 11.04
C ASP A 19 -11.59 50.74 9.53
N GLU A 20 -12.82 50.73 9.03
CA GLU A 20 -13.25 51.32 7.74
C GLU A 20 -13.72 52.77 7.99
N PRO A 21 -13.62 53.68 7.00
CA PRO A 21 -14.83 53.97 6.22
C PRO A 21 -14.61 54.27 4.73
N THR A 22 -15.74 54.24 4.02
CA THR A 22 -15.97 54.41 2.58
C THR A 22 -15.68 55.82 2.01
N THR A 23 -15.30 55.91 0.73
CA THR A 23 -15.94 56.73 -0.34
C THR A 23 -15.16 56.70 -1.68
N SER A 24 -15.90 56.91 -2.77
CA SER A 24 -15.53 56.77 -4.19
C SER A 24 -14.62 57.87 -4.78
N ARG A 25 -13.76 57.53 -5.76
CA ARG A 25 -13.79 58.02 -7.16
C ARG A 25 -12.55 57.53 -7.97
N ALA A 26 -12.78 57.37 -9.27
CA ALA A 26 -11.88 56.87 -10.30
C ALA A 26 -10.60 57.70 -10.54
N SER A 27 -9.50 57.04 -10.90
CA SER A 27 -8.70 57.38 -12.10
C SER A 27 -7.64 56.30 -12.38
N SER A 28 -7.40 56.11 -13.67
CA SER A 28 -6.45 55.23 -14.34
C SER A 28 -4.98 55.41 -13.95
N ASN A 29 -4.22 54.31 -13.85
CA ASN A 29 -3.08 54.06 -14.76
C ASN A 29 -2.39 52.70 -14.50
N ASP A 30 -2.45 51.86 -15.54
CA ASP A 30 -1.37 51.07 -16.13
C ASP A 30 -0.18 50.63 -15.24
N ALA A 31 -0.26 49.39 -14.75
CA ALA A 31 0.91 48.61 -14.33
C ALA A 31 0.75 47.16 -14.81
N ARG A 32 1.58 46.77 -15.77
CA ARG A 32 1.63 45.44 -16.38
C ARG A 32 1.98 44.39 -15.33
N HIS A 33 0.96 43.76 -14.75
CA HIS A 33 1.12 42.51 -14.03
C HIS A 33 1.30 41.38 -15.06
N GLN A 34 2.52 40.88 -15.21
CA GLN A 34 2.75 39.58 -15.85
C GLN A 34 2.07 38.52 -14.98
N VAL A 35 0.84 38.17 -15.36
CA VAL A 35 0.14 37.01 -14.82
C VAL A 35 0.94 35.78 -15.23
N ARG A 36 1.73 35.22 -14.30
CA ARG A 36 2.26 33.87 -14.45
C ARG A 36 1.06 32.95 -14.68
N PRO A 37 1.04 32.10 -15.71
CA PRO A 37 -0.08 31.19 -15.91
C PRO A 37 -0.14 30.30 -14.67
N CYS A 38 -1.21 30.45 -13.90
CA CYS A 38 -1.55 29.53 -12.83
C CYS A 38 -1.91 28.21 -13.53
N VAL A 39 -0.91 27.36 -13.75
CA VAL A 39 -1.12 25.96 -14.11
C VAL A 39 -1.92 25.41 -12.95
N ARG A 40 -3.23 25.23 -13.14
CA ARG A 40 -4.08 24.55 -12.17
C ARG A 40 -3.51 23.15 -12.03
N VAL A 41 -2.77 22.94 -10.94
CA VAL A 41 -2.38 21.61 -10.48
C VAL A 41 -3.70 20.82 -10.36
N PRO A 42 -3.82 19.63 -10.98
CA PRO A 42 -5.00 18.78 -10.79
C PRO A 42 -5.32 18.68 -9.30
N ALA A 43 -6.61 18.72 -8.92
CA ALA A 43 -7.01 18.72 -7.51
C ALA A 43 -6.43 17.55 -6.70
N ASP A 44 -6.04 16.47 -7.39
CA ASP A 44 -5.49 15.23 -6.84
C ASP A 44 -3.98 15.04 -7.08
N ALA A 45 -3.27 16.04 -7.58
CA ALA A 45 -1.81 15.97 -7.70
C ALA A 45 -1.12 16.43 -6.40
N TYR A 46 0.00 15.79 -6.07
CA TYR A 46 0.81 16.19 -4.91
C TYR A 46 1.34 17.62 -5.05
N PRO A 47 1.28 18.43 -3.98
CA PRO A 47 1.95 19.74 -3.95
C PRO A 47 3.46 19.61 -4.23
N GLY A 48 4.04 20.60 -4.93
CA GLY A 48 5.44 20.54 -5.34
C GLY A 48 6.45 20.53 -4.18
N ASP A 49 6.11 21.15 -3.06
CA ASP A 49 6.88 21.12 -1.82
C ASP A 49 6.89 19.73 -1.18
N VAL A 50 5.79 18.96 -1.29
CA VAL A 50 5.73 17.56 -0.85
C VAL A 50 6.69 16.71 -1.69
N LEU A 51 6.64 16.86 -3.03
CA LEU A 51 7.49 16.10 -3.94
C LEU A 51 8.98 16.41 -3.74
N ALA A 52 9.33 17.66 -3.45
CA ALA A 52 10.71 18.08 -3.20
C ALA A 52 11.33 17.45 -1.93
N ARG A 53 10.52 16.91 -1.02
CA ARG A 53 11.00 16.28 0.23
C ARG A 53 11.36 14.81 0.05
N ILE A 54 10.72 14.12 -0.90
CA ILE A 54 10.86 12.67 -1.10
C ILE A 54 12.33 12.23 -1.15
N PRO A 55 13.22 12.85 -1.95
CA PRO A 55 14.63 12.43 -2.02
C PRO A 55 15.40 12.66 -0.71
N ARG A 56 15.03 13.68 0.07
CA ARG A 56 15.69 14.02 1.34
C ARG A 56 15.26 13.10 2.48
N ALA A 57 14.01 12.65 2.43
CA ALA A 57 13.40 11.76 3.40
C ALA A 57 13.81 10.29 3.23
N GLY A 58 14.49 9.94 2.13
CA GLY A 58 14.87 8.54 1.85
C GLY A 58 13.66 7.63 1.58
N VAL A 59 12.52 8.20 1.17
CA VAL A 59 11.27 7.48 0.87
C VAL A 59 11.08 7.31 -0.64
N GLY A 60 10.13 6.46 -1.04
CA GLY A 60 9.82 6.18 -2.44
C GLY A 60 10.44 4.89 -2.98
N GLU A 61 11.04 4.07 -2.12
CA GLU A 61 11.42 2.70 -2.48
C GLU A 61 10.18 1.78 -2.41
N LEU A 62 9.86 1.11 -3.52
CA LEU A 62 8.75 0.17 -3.61
C LEU A 62 9.26 -1.21 -4.04
N ASP A 63 9.04 -2.21 -3.20
CA ASP A 63 9.14 -3.62 -3.57
C ASP A 63 7.72 -4.15 -3.74
N LEU A 64 7.34 -4.50 -4.97
CA LEU A 64 6.00 -4.98 -5.29
C LEU A 64 6.08 -6.42 -5.81
N VAL A 65 5.35 -7.32 -5.18
CA VAL A 65 5.27 -8.74 -5.55
C VAL A 65 3.86 -9.09 -5.97
N PHE A 66 3.72 -9.75 -7.11
CA PHE A 66 2.48 -10.40 -7.49
C PHE A 66 2.48 -11.82 -6.92
N LEU A 67 1.53 -12.13 -6.04
CA LEU A 67 1.25 -13.50 -5.61
C LEU A 67 0.08 -14.00 -6.46
N VAL A 68 0.30 -14.94 -7.37
CA VAL A 68 -0.65 -15.27 -8.43
C VAL A 68 -1.00 -16.75 -8.41
N ASP A 69 -2.30 -17.01 -8.35
CA ASP A 69 -2.86 -18.31 -8.67
C ASP A 69 -2.72 -18.60 -10.18
N GLU A 70 -2.04 -19.70 -10.51
CA GLU A 70 -1.81 -20.16 -11.89
C GLU A 70 -2.68 -21.36 -12.30
N THR A 71 -3.80 -21.60 -11.62
CA THR A 71 -4.72 -22.68 -11.98
C THR A 71 -5.68 -22.32 -13.11
N GLY A 72 -6.43 -23.32 -13.60
CA GLY A 72 -7.18 -23.21 -14.85
C GLY A 72 -8.19 -22.05 -14.90
N SER A 73 -8.81 -21.71 -13.77
CA SER A 73 -9.80 -20.63 -13.65
C SER A 73 -9.19 -19.24 -13.87
N MET A 74 -7.90 -19.08 -13.62
CA MET A 74 -7.22 -17.78 -13.61
C MET A 74 -6.79 -17.27 -14.99
N GLY A 75 -7.10 -18.00 -16.06
CA GLY A 75 -6.64 -17.70 -17.42
C GLY A 75 -6.92 -16.27 -17.88
N ALA A 76 -8.13 -15.75 -17.66
CA ALA A 76 -8.47 -14.39 -18.07
C ALA A 76 -7.63 -13.31 -17.37
N TYR A 77 -7.32 -13.51 -16.08
CA TYR A 77 -6.50 -12.58 -15.30
C TYR A 77 -5.04 -12.62 -15.73
N ILE A 78 -4.49 -13.82 -15.96
CA ILE A 78 -3.11 -13.99 -16.44
C ILE A 78 -2.92 -13.32 -17.80
N GLU A 79 -3.88 -13.49 -18.73
CA GLU A 79 -3.80 -12.86 -20.05
C GLU A 79 -3.91 -11.33 -19.99
N GLU A 80 -4.75 -10.77 -19.11
CA GLU A 80 -4.81 -9.31 -18.90
C GLU A 80 -3.48 -8.77 -18.34
N VAL A 81 -2.87 -9.46 -17.36
CA VAL A 81 -1.54 -9.08 -16.83
C VAL A 81 -0.48 -9.14 -17.94
N LYS A 82 -0.46 -10.21 -18.74
CA LYS A 82 0.47 -10.33 -19.88
C LYS A 82 0.31 -9.19 -20.87
N ALA A 83 -0.93 -8.80 -21.18
CA ALA A 83 -1.22 -7.75 -22.13
C ALA A 83 -0.79 -6.36 -21.62
N ARG A 84 -0.96 -6.09 -20.32
CA ARG A 84 -0.80 -4.74 -19.74
C ARG A 84 0.38 -4.58 -18.79
N LEU A 85 1.25 -5.59 -18.67
CA LEU A 85 2.42 -5.54 -17.78
C LEU A 85 3.27 -4.30 -18.00
N LEU A 86 3.61 -3.96 -19.25
CA LEU A 86 4.47 -2.81 -19.52
C LEU A 86 3.80 -1.48 -19.15
N GLU A 87 2.51 -1.35 -19.45
CA GLU A 87 1.71 -0.18 -19.05
C GLU A 87 1.69 -0.01 -17.53
N MET A 88 1.48 -1.11 -16.79
CA MET A 88 1.49 -1.11 -15.33
C MET A 88 2.86 -0.72 -14.76
N ILE A 89 3.95 -1.28 -15.30
CA ILE A 89 5.32 -0.95 -14.88
C ILE A 89 5.62 0.54 -15.14
N ASP A 90 5.24 1.05 -16.30
CA ASP A 90 5.44 2.44 -16.65
C ASP A 90 4.59 3.37 -15.77
N ALA A 91 3.35 3.00 -15.46
CA ALA A 91 2.50 3.75 -14.53
C ALA A 91 3.14 3.82 -13.12
N LEU A 92 3.61 2.69 -12.59
CA LEU A 92 4.26 2.64 -11.27
C LEU A 92 5.58 3.41 -11.22
N ARG A 93 6.39 3.37 -12.29
CA ARG A 93 7.64 4.14 -12.37
C ARG A 93 7.42 5.64 -12.48
N ASN A 94 6.32 6.05 -13.10
CA ASN A 94 5.93 7.45 -13.24
C ASN A 94 5.04 7.95 -12.09
N ALA A 95 4.66 7.07 -11.15
CA ALA A 95 3.93 7.46 -9.96
C ALA A 95 4.72 8.51 -9.17
N PRO A 96 4.11 9.62 -8.71
CA PRO A 96 4.86 10.76 -8.17
C PRO A 96 5.73 10.43 -6.95
N LEU A 97 5.30 9.45 -6.14
CA LEU A 97 6.03 9.03 -4.95
C LEU A 97 7.06 7.92 -5.21
N CYS A 98 7.00 7.25 -6.36
CA CYS A 98 7.88 6.14 -6.66
C CYS A 98 9.24 6.66 -7.14
N ARG A 99 10.30 6.29 -6.43
CA ARG A 99 11.69 6.61 -6.76
C ARG A 99 12.49 5.42 -7.24
N SER A 100 12.21 4.25 -6.68
CA SER A 100 12.94 3.01 -6.95
C SER A 100 12.01 1.82 -6.85
N LEU A 101 11.76 1.17 -7.99
CA LEU A 101 10.84 0.03 -8.11
C LEU A 101 11.63 -1.27 -8.30
N ARG A 102 11.41 -2.25 -7.41
CA ARG A 102 11.67 -3.67 -7.69
C ARG A 102 10.34 -4.40 -7.81
N LEU A 103 10.28 -5.33 -8.74
CA LEU A 103 9.12 -6.20 -8.95
C LEU A 103 9.53 -7.63 -8.68
N GLY A 104 8.61 -8.44 -8.17
CA GLY A 104 8.76 -9.88 -8.00
C GLY A 104 7.47 -10.59 -8.38
N ILE A 105 7.57 -11.89 -8.61
CA ILE A 105 6.41 -12.73 -8.90
C ILE A 105 6.57 -14.00 -8.08
N VAL A 106 5.55 -14.34 -7.31
CA VAL A 106 5.38 -15.65 -6.72
C VAL A 106 4.11 -16.21 -7.31
N SER A 107 4.17 -17.40 -7.88
CA SER A 107 2.97 -18.09 -8.33
C SER A 107 2.87 -19.45 -7.72
N TYR A 108 1.64 -19.92 -7.58
CA TYR A 108 1.34 -21.25 -7.08
C TYR A 108 0.27 -21.90 -7.95
N ARG A 109 0.23 -23.23 -7.87
CA ARG A 109 -0.87 -24.04 -8.35
C ARG A 109 -1.27 -24.97 -7.23
N ASP A 110 -0.95 -26.24 -7.39
CA ASP A 110 -1.46 -27.32 -6.56
C ASP A 110 -0.38 -28.38 -6.31
N HIS A 111 -0.63 -29.26 -5.36
CA HIS A 111 0.20 -30.40 -5.03
C HIS A 111 -0.18 -31.63 -5.87
N PRO A 112 0.77 -32.56 -6.13
CA PRO A 112 0.43 -33.86 -6.69
C PRO A 112 -0.52 -34.63 -5.75
N PRO A 113 -1.62 -35.23 -6.26
CA PRO A 113 -1.82 -35.64 -7.64
C PRO A 113 -2.54 -34.63 -8.56
N GLU A 114 -2.98 -33.49 -8.04
CA GLU A 114 -3.85 -32.54 -8.76
C GLU A 114 -3.08 -31.69 -9.79
N ASP A 115 -1.83 -31.34 -9.49
CA ASP A 115 -0.86 -30.82 -10.47
C ASP A 115 0.49 -31.54 -10.35
N ASP A 116 1.08 -31.92 -11.50
CA ASP A 116 2.36 -32.63 -11.60
C ASP A 116 3.51 -31.74 -12.11
N THR A 117 3.25 -30.46 -12.33
CA THR A 117 4.16 -29.51 -12.98
C THR A 117 4.95 -28.67 -11.98
N PHE A 118 4.28 -28.02 -11.03
CA PHE A 118 4.91 -27.27 -9.93
C PHE A 118 3.87 -26.87 -8.88
N VAL A 119 4.32 -26.80 -7.63
CA VAL A 119 3.53 -26.29 -6.50
C VAL A 119 3.63 -24.76 -6.42
N SER A 120 4.86 -24.24 -6.36
CA SER A 120 5.14 -22.80 -6.35
C SER A 120 6.36 -22.44 -7.20
N ARG A 121 6.42 -21.20 -7.67
CA ARG A 121 7.51 -20.63 -8.47
C ARG A 121 7.80 -19.20 -8.06
N VAL A 122 9.08 -18.85 -8.10
CA VAL A 122 9.55 -17.52 -7.71
C VAL A 122 10.35 -16.87 -8.83
N VAL A 123 9.96 -15.65 -9.18
CA VAL A 123 10.79 -14.66 -9.86
C VAL A 123 11.24 -13.65 -8.78
N PRO A 124 12.52 -13.66 -8.41
CA PRO A 124 13.02 -12.81 -7.32
C PRO A 124 12.76 -11.32 -7.56
N LEU A 125 12.67 -10.56 -6.48
CA LEU A 125 12.58 -9.10 -6.52
C LEU A 125 13.76 -8.52 -7.34
N THR A 126 13.46 -7.78 -8.39
CA THR A 126 14.48 -7.18 -9.28
C THR A 126 13.99 -5.89 -9.92
N ALA A 127 14.92 -5.00 -10.26
CA ALA A 127 14.64 -3.82 -11.08
C ALA A 127 14.68 -4.14 -12.60
N ASP A 128 15.12 -5.35 -12.98
CA ASP A 128 15.19 -5.79 -14.38
C ASP A 128 13.82 -6.20 -14.91
N VAL A 129 13.22 -5.31 -15.70
CA VAL A 129 11.92 -5.53 -16.34
C VAL A 129 11.95 -6.70 -17.32
N ALA A 130 13.10 -7.01 -17.93
CA ALA A 130 13.18 -8.12 -18.87
C ALA A 130 12.97 -9.46 -18.14
N SER A 131 13.56 -9.62 -16.96
CA SER A 131 13.35 -10.80 -16.10
C SER A 131 11.89 -10.94 -15.67
N ILE A 132 11.25 -9.85 -15.27
CA ILE A 132 9.84 -9.83 -14.86
C ILE A 132 8.91 -10.17 -16.02
N ARG A 133 9.14 -9.54 -17.18
CA ARG A 133 8.41 -9.85 -18.41
C ARG A 133 8.55 -11.32 -18.79
N LYS A 134 9.75 -11.88 -18.71
CA LYS A 134 9.98 -13.31 -18.97
C LYS A 134 9.24 -14.20 -17.97
N GLY A 135 9.16 -13.79 -16.70
CA GLY A 135 8.36 -14.43 -15.67
C GLY A 135 6.88 -14.49 -16.05
N VAL A 136 6.26 -13.33 -16.27
CA VAL A 136 4.84 -13.22 -16.64
C VAL A 136 4.51 -13.98 -17.92
N GLN A 137 5.37 -13.91 -18.93
CA GLN A 137 5.14 -14.60 -20.21
C GLN A 137 5.23 -16.13 -20.11
N ARG A 138 5.79 -16.67 -19.03
CA ARG A 138 5.82 -18.12 -18.76
C ARG A 138 4.60 -18.61 -17.98
N MET A 139 3.82 -17.70 -17.41
CA MET A 139 2.64 -18.06 -16.63
C MET A 139 1.59 -18.66 -17.55
N GLU A 140 0.97 -19.76 -17.13
CA GLU A 140 -0.06 -20.44 -17.89
C GLU A 140 -1.08 -21.02 -16.93
N ALA A 141 -2.35 -20.65 -17.10
CA ALA A 141 -3.45 -21.19 -16.32
C ALA A 141 -3.63 -22.67 -16.64
N ARG A 142 -3.39 -23.55 -15.67
CA ARG A 142 -3.53 -25.00 -15.81
C ARG A 142 -3.57 -25.66 -14.43
N GLY A 143 -4.24 -26.80 -14.31
CA GLY A 143 -4.31 -27.58 -13.07
C GLY A 143 -5.48 -27.16 -12.18
N GLY A 144 -5.40 -27.46 -10.88
CA GLY A 144 -6.44 -27.20 -9.87
C GLY A 144 -7.52 -28.27 -9.86
N GLY A 145 -7.13 -29.54 -9.76
CA GLY A 145 -8.08 -30.66 -9.89
C GLY A 145 -9.18 -30.64 -8.83
N ASP A 146 -8.82 -30.33 -7.58
CA ASP A 146 -9.73 -29.92 -6.53
C ASP A 146 -9.84 -28.39 -6.41
N THR A 147 -10.78 -27.91 -5.58
CA THR A 147 -11.03 -26.46 -5.44
C THR A 147 -9.96 -25.75 -4.62
N PRO A 148 -9.49 -26.26 -3.46
CA PRO A 148 -8.44 -25.59 -2.72
C PRO A 148 -7.08 -25.72 -3.42
N GLU A 149 -6.19 -24.74 -3.21
CA GLU A 149 -4.92 -24.65 -3.94
C GLU A 149 -3.73 -24.48 -2.98
N ALA A 150 -2.51 -24.54 -3.51
CA ALA A 150 -1.24 -24.38 -2.79
C ALA A 150 -0.91 -22.93 -2.37
N VAL A 151 -1.93 -22.15 -1.98
CA VAL A 151 -1.83 -20.78 -1.47
C VAL A 151 -0.79 -20.66 -0.34
N THR A 152 -0.73 -21.69 0.53
CA THR A 152 0.20 -21.69 1.68
C THR A 152 1.66 -21.69 1.22
N ASP A 153 2.01 -22.44 0.17
CA ASP A 153 3.35 -22.45 -0.41
C ASP A 153 3.70 -21.11 -1.02
N GLY A 154 2.74 -20.49 -1.73
CA GLY A 154 2.91 -19.14 -2.26
C GLY A 154 3.19 -18.09 -1.18
N LEU A 155 2.41 -18.07 -0.09
CA LEU A 155 2.64 -17.16 1.04
C LEU A 155 3.98 -17.45 1.74
N PHE A 156 4.37 -18.72 1.86
CA PHE A 156 5.65 -19.12 2.42
C PHE A 156 6.83 -18.62 1.59
N ASP A 157 6.74 -18.68 0.26
CA ASP A 157 7.76 -18.16 -0.64
C ASP A 157 7.83 -16.62 -0.61
N VAL A 158 6.69 -15.93 -0.58
CA VAL A 158 6.60 -14.47 -0.43
C VAL A 158 7.35 -14.00 0.81
N ALA A 159 7.16 -14.68 1.94
CA ALA A 159 7.81 -14.36 3.20
C ALA A 159 9.35 -14.49 3.14
N ARG A 160 9.89 -15.22 2.16
CA ARG A 160 11.33 -15.53 2.05
C ARG A 160 12.06 -14.73 0.98
N LEU A 161 11.37 -13.81 0.31
CA LEU A 161 11.99 -12.93 -0.67
C LEU A 161 12.99 -11.95 -0.01
N ASP A 162 13.93 -11.47 -0.82
CA ASP A 162 14.94 -10.48 -0.42
C ASP A 162 14.36 -9.05 -0.47
N TRP A 163 13.51 -8.75 0.53
CA TRP A 163 12.88 -7.45 0.71
C TRP A 163 13.87 -6.38 1.16
N ARG A 164 13.83 -5.19 0.57
CA ARG A 164 14.63 -4.05 1.03
C ARG A 164 14.17 -3.58 2.41
N GLU A 165 15.14 -3.22 3.24
CA GLU A 165 14.91 -2.78 4.62
C GLU A 165 13.95 -1.59 4.69
N HIS A 166 14.18 -0.57 3.85
CA HIS A 166 13.45 0.70 3.87
C HIS A 166 12.38 0.86 2.79
N ALA A 167 12.12 -0.18 1.99
CA ALA A 167 11.06 -0.12 0.97
C ALA A 167 9.67 -0.30 1.57
N SER A 168 8.67 0.31 0.92
CA SER A 168 7.29 -0.17 1.03
C SER A 168 7.23 -1.57 0.42
N ARG A 169 6.91 -2.57 1.24
CA ARG A 169 6.85 -4.00 0.87
C ARG A 169 5.41 -4.37 0.60
N VAL A 170 5.05 -4.51 -0.67
CA VAL A 170 3.67 -4.67 -1.11
C VAL A 170 3.52 -5.99 -1.84
N VAL A 171 2.48 -6.74 -1.50
CA VAL A 171 2.05 -7.92 -2.25
C VAL A 171 0.65 -7.65 -2.78
N VAL A 172 0.45 -7.94 -4.06
CA VAL A 172 -0.90 -8.04 -4.65
C VAL A 172 -1.16 -9.53 -4.87
N TRP A 173 -2.02 -10.09 -4.03
CA TRP A 173 -2.44 -11.49 -4.13
C TRP A 173 -3.69 -11.60 -5.01
N VAL A 174 -3.60 -12.32 -6.13
CA VAL A 174 -4.70 -12.56 -7.06
C VAL A 174 -4.99 -14.05 -7.10
N GLY A 175 -6.22 -14.45 -6.78
CA GLY A 175 -6.66 -15.84 -6.81
C GLY A 175 -8.16 -15.97 -6.56
N ASP A 176 -8.70 -17.17 -6.74
CA ASP A 176 -10.12 -17.46 -6.59
C ASP A 176 -10.43 -18.69 -5.71
N ALA A 177 -9.40 -19.42 -5.26
CA ALA A 177 -9.49 -20.60 -4.41
C ALA A 177 -8.91 -20.42 -2.99
N PRO A 178 -9.43 -21.15 -1.98
CA PRO A 178 -8.89 -21.14 -0.64
C PRO A 178 -7.61 -22.01 -0.54
N PRO A 179 -6.79 -21.86 0.52
CA PRO A 179 -5.73 -22.83 0.82
C PRO A 179 -6.31 -24.20 1.21
N HIS A 180 -5.59 -25.27 0.89
CA HIS A 180 -5.87 -26.60 1.44
C HIS A 180 -6.03 -26.61 2.97
N GLY A 181 -6.97 -27.41 3.45
CA GLY A 181 -7.35 -27.56 4.87
C GLY A 181 -8.35 -26.53 5.39
N VAL A 182 -8.81 -25.58 4.56
CA VAL A 182 -9.85 -24.60 4.95
C VAL A 182 -11.25 -25.07 4.59
N ASP A 183 -11.45 -25.56 3.36
CA ASP A 183 -12.71 -26.14 2.93
C ASP A 183 -12.51 -27.64 2.64
N PRO A 184 -12.72 -28.53 3.62
CA PRO A 184 -12.37 -29.95 3.49
C PRO A 184 -13.29 -30.72 2.51
N ALA A 185 -14.39 -30.11 2.04
CA ALA A 185 -15.32 -30.77 1.15
C ALA A 185 -14.78 -30.81 -0.28
N GLY A 186 -14.25 -31.98 -0.69
CA GLY A 186 -13.66 -32.15 -2.02
C GLY A 186 -12.20 -31.73 -2.11
N ASP A 187 -11.57 -31.36 -0.98
CA ASP A 187 -10.14 -31.12 -0.83
C ASP A 187 -9.37 -32.45 -0.81
N SER A 188 -8.35 -32.56 -1.66
CA SER A 188 -7.42 -33.68 -1.67
C SER A 188 -6.47 -33.66 -0.47
N PHE A 189 -6.35 -32.52 0.21
CA PHE A 189 -5.50 -32.29 1.38
C PHE A 189 -6.26 -31.67 2.57
N PRO A 190 -7.33 -32.32 3.07
CA PRO A 190 -8.24 -31.75 4.08
C PRO A 190 -7.61 -31.55 5.47
N LYS A 191 -6.36 -31.98 5.66
CA LYS A 191 -5.59 -31.79 6.90
C LYS A 191 -4.66 -30.58 6.84
N GLY A 192 -4.72 -29.80 5.77
CA GLY A 192 -3.84 -28.67 5.53
C GLY A 192 -2.76 -28.96 4.50
N CYS A 193 -1.98 -27.92 4.20
CA CYS A 193 -1.00 -27.96 3.13
C CYS A 193 0.10 -29.03 3.34
N PRO A 194 0.42 -29.85 2.32
CA PRO A 194 1.50 -30.84 2.36
C PRO A 194 2.88 -30.31 2.73
N CYS A 195 3.18 -29.01 2.53
CA CYS A 195 4.46 -28.42 2.92
C CYS A 195 4.65 -28.30 4.44
N GLY A 196 3.62 -28.64 5.23
CA GLY A 196 3.64 -28.62 6.70
C GLY A 196 3.57 -27.22 7.30
N GLN A 197 3.33 -26.19 6.47
CA GLN A 197 3.10 -24.83 6.90
C GLN A 197 1.60 -24.52 6.98
N HIS A 198 1.26 -23.43 7.65
CA HIS A 198 -0.10 -22.91 7.70
C HIS A 198 -0.15 -21.48 7.16
N TRP A 199 -1.10 -21.18 6.27
CA TRP A 199 -1.24 -19.88 5.62
C TRP A 199 -1.30 -18.72 6.62
N TYR A 200 -2.00 -18.89 7.75
CA TYR A 200 -2.12 -17.84 8.78
C TYR A 200 -0.76 -17.52 9.43
N THR A 201 0.08 -18.53 9.67
CA THR A 201 1.45 -18.32 10.18
C THR A 201 2.30 -17.54 9.17
N GLN A 202 2.09 -17.76 7.87
CA GLN A 202 2.77 -16.99 6.82
C GLN A 202 2.28 -15.55 6.77
N ALA A 203 0.98 -15.31 6.97
CA ALA A 203 0.41 -13.96 7.08
C ALA A 203 0.98 -13.20 8.29
N GLU A 204 1.12 -13.85 9.45
CA GLU A 204 1.76 -13.26 10.64
C GLU A 204 3.24 -12.95 10.37
N SER A 205 3.96 -13.86 9.72
CA SER A 205 5.36 -13.63 9.32
C SER A 205 5.49 -12.42 8.38
N CYS A 206 4.59 -12.31 7.39
CA CYS A 206 4.51 -11.14 6.51
C CYS A 206 4.27 -9.84 7.29
N ARG A 207 3.32 -9.85 8.24
CA ARG A 207 3.03 -8.71 9.11
C ARG A 207 4.25 -8.29 9.94
N GLU A 208 4.97 -9.24 10.53
CA GLU A 208 6.18 -9.00 11.32
C GLU A 208 7.30 -8.38 10.48
N MET A 209 7.43 -8.80 9.23
CA MET A 209 8.35 -8.19 8.26
C MET A 209 7.80 -6.91 7.63
N GLY A 210 6.63 -6.40 8.03
CA GLY A 210 6.04 -5.20 7.46
C GLY A 210 5.65 -5.33 5.98
N ILE A 211 5.41 -6.55 5.50
CA ILE A 211 4.85 -6.82 4.18
C ILE A 211 3.34 -6.63 4.26
N VAL A 212 2.79 -5.80 3.37
CA VAL A 212 1.36 -5.53 3.26
C VAL A 212 0.79 -6.31 2.09
N ILE A 213 -0.20 -7.18 2.36
CA ILE A 213 -0.83 -8.01 1.33
C ILE A 213 -2.20 -7.44 0.99
N HIS A 214 -2.35 -6.93 -0.24
CA HIS A 214 -3.65 -6.59 -0.81
C HIS A 214 -4.17 -7.80 -1.60
N ALA A 215 -5.32 -8.33 -1.22
CA ALA A 215 -5.96 -9.45 -1.89
C ALA A 215 -6.98 -8.96 -2.92
N ALA A 216 -6.92 -9.52 -4.13
CA ALA A 216 -7.85 -9.33 -5.23
C ALA A 216 -8.58 -10.66 -5.47
N CYS A 217 -9.79 -10.77 -4.90
CA CYS A 217 -10.58 -12.00 -4.93
C CYS A 217 -11.26 -12.17 -6.29
N ALA A 218 -10.78 -13.12 -7.08
CA ALA A 218 -11.24 -13.39 -8.44
C ALA A 218 -12.40 -14.41 -8.50
N GLY A 219 -13.35 -14.36 -7.57
CA GLY A 219 -14.45 -15.33 -7.57
C GLY A 219 -15.40 -15.21 -6.37
N PRO A 220 -16.52 -15.95 -6.39
CA PRO A 220 -17.56 -15.85 -5.36
C PRO A 220 -17.33 -16.76 -4.15
N CYS A 221 -16.25 -17.55 -4.10
CA CYS A 221 -16.04 -18.52 -3.03
C CYS A 221 -15.89 -17.83 -1.66
N GLU A 222 -16.79 -18.14 -0.73
CA GLU A 222 -16.83 -17.52 0.60
C GLU A 222 -15.60 -17.88 1.43
N ALA A 223 -15.19 -19.16 1.42
CA ALA A 223 -13.99 -19.62 2.11
C ALA A 223 -12.72 -18.90 1.60
N THR A 224 -12.57 -18.74 0.28
CA THR A 224 -11.48 -17.95 -0.31
C THR A 224 -11.50 -16.53 0.21
N ARG A 225 -12.67 -15.89 0.18
CA ARG A 225 -12.83 -14.51 0.60
C ARG A 225 -12.51 -14.32 2.08
N GLU A 226 -12.96 -15.20 2.96
CA GLU A 226 -12.67 -15.13 4.40
C GLU A 226 -11.17 -15.21 4.70
N VAL A 227 -10.47 -16.14 4.02
CA VAL A 227 -9.01 -16.27 4.14
C VAL A 227 -8.31 -15.03 3.61
N MET A 228 -8.64 -14.59 2.39
CA MET A 228 -8.06 -13.40 1.76
C MET A 228 -8.31 -12.14 2.60
N GLU A 229 -9.53 -11.96 3.14
CA GLU A 229 -9.85 -10.87 4.04
C GLU A 229 -9.03 -10.93 5.32
N THR A 230 -8.82 -12.13 5.87
CA THR A 230 -8.02 -12.32 7.08
C THR A 230 -6.56 -12.00 6.83
N VAL A 231 -5.96 -12.53 5.75
CA VAL A 231 -4.56 -12.24 5.37
C VAL A 231 -4.36 -10.75 5.12
N ALA A 232 -5.27 -10.12 4.38
CA ALA A 232 -5.21 -8.68 4.11
C ALA A 232 -5.34 -7.87 5.41
N LYS A 233 -6.33 -8.15 6.28
CA LYS A 233 -6.50 -7.45 7.56
C LYS A 233 -5.27 -7.63 8.47
N THR A 234 -4.75 -8.86 8.58
CA THR A 234 -3.56 -9.18 9.37
C THR A 234 -2.35 -8.36 8.93
N THR A 235 -2.16 -8.21 7.63
CA THR A 235 -1.03 -7.46 7.04
C THR A 235 -1.33 -5.98 6.79
N ARG A 236 -2.51 -5.49 7.22
CA ARG A 236 -3.00 -4.11 7.02
C ARG A 236 -3.24 -3.71 5.56
N GLY A 237 -3.41 -4.69 4.69
CA GLY A 237 -3.82 -4.51 3.30
C GLY A 237 -5.33 -4.43 3.12
N LEU A 238 -5.73 -4.48 1.86
CA LEU A 238 -7.13 -4.41 1.43
C LEU A 238 -7.52 -5.72 0.76
N CYS A 239 -8.74 -6.16 1.00
CA CYS A 239 -9.36 -7.24 0.25
C CYS A 239 -10.40 -6.62 -0.68
N VAL A 240 -10.22 -6.79 -1.98
CA VAL A 240 -11.04 -6.17 -3.03
C VAL A 240 -11.62 -7.27 -3.91
N PRO A 241 -12.94 -7.29 -4.15
CA PRO A 241 -13.52 -8.19 -5.15
C PRO A 241 -13.03 -7.78 -6.54
N LEU A 242 -12.60 -8.76 -7.33
CA LEU A 242 -12.12 -8.57 -8.69
C LEU A 242 -13.09 -9.27 -9.65
N ASP A 243 -14.21 -8.61 -9.94
CA ASP A 243 -15.24 -9.14 -10.84
C ASP A 243 -14.86 -9.04 -12.33
N ASP A 244 -13.83 -8.24 -12.65
CA ASP A 244 -13.34 -7.98 -14.00
C ASP A 244 -11.81 -7.86 -14.00
N ALA A 245 -11.15 -8.70 -14.79
CA ALA A 245 -9.69 -8.71 -14.92
C ALA A 245 -9.11 -7.33 -15.28
N ARG A 246 -9.85 -6.51 -16.03
CA ARG A 246 -9.41 -5.16 -16.47
C ARG A 246 -9.17 -4.18 -15.31
N LEU A 247 -9.74 -4.47 -14.14
CA LEU A 247 -9.58 -3.67 -12.92
C LEU A 247 -8.27 -3.97 -12.17
N LEU A 248 -7.58 -5.05 -12.53
CA LEU A 248 -6.37 -5.48 -11.83
C LEU A 248 -5.25 -4.44 -11.91
N VAL A 249 -4.97 -3.90 -13.09
CA VAL A 249 -3.91 -2.89 -13.27
C VAL A 249 -4.21 -1.60 -12.49
N PRO A 250 -5.40 -0.98 -12.62
CA PRO A 250 -5.77 0.17 -11.79
C PRO A 250 -5.66 -0.11 -10.28
N LEU A 251 -6.10 -1.30 -9.84
CA LEU A 251 -6.00 -1.71 -8.44
C LEU A 251 -4.54 -1.74 -7.98
N VAL A 252 -3.66 -2.39 -8.74
CA VAL A 252 -2.23 -2.51 -8.43
C VAL A 252 -1.57 -1.14 -8.29
N VAL A 253 -1.85 -0.23 -9.23
CA VAL A 253 -1.32 1.14 -9.18
C VAL A 253 -1.84 1.86 -7.94
N ALA A 254 -3.15 1.78 -7.67
CA ALA A 254 -3.78 2.45 -6.54
C ALA A 254 -3.25 1.94 -5.18
N VAL A 255 -3.13 0.64 -4.97
CA VAL A 255 -2.60 0.09 -3.72
C VAL A 255 -1.12 0.42 -3.55
N SER A 256 -0.33 0.36 -4.62
CA SER A 256 1.09 0.71 -4.58
C SER A 256 1.29 2.18 -4.21
N GLU A 257 0.53 3.08 -4.83
CA GLU A 257 0.57 4.50 -4.52
C GLU A 257 0.07 4.81 -3.10
N ASN A 258 -0.92 4.07 -2.59
CA ASN A 258 -1.38 4.16 -1.20
C ASN A 258 -0.27 3.79 -0.21
N GLU A 259 0.45 2.68 -0.44
CA GLU A 259 1.53 2.25 0.45
C GLU A 259 2.77 3.16 0.38
N LEU A 260 3.03 3.81 -0.76
CA LEU A 260 4.03 4.88 -0.87
C LEU A 260 3.61 6.15 -0.11
N ASP A 261 2.32 6.49 -0.13
CA ASP A 261 1.79 7.64 0.60
C ASP A 261 1.89 7.45 2.12
N LYS A 262 1.60 6.24 2.61
CA LYS A 262 1.83 5.88 4.02
C LYS A 262 3.29 6.03 4.43
N GLN A 263 4.24 5.64 3.56
CA GLN A 263 5.67 5.82 3.82
C GLN A 263 6.04 7.30 3.97
N LEU A 264 5.46 8.16 3.12
CA LEU A 264 5.63 9.60 3.22
C LEU A 264 5.06 10.17 4.52
N VAL A 265 3.87 9.73 4.95
CA VAL A 265 3.29 10.11 6.25
C VAL A 265 4.18 9.65 7.40
N ALA A 266 4.63 8.39 7.39
CA ALA A 266 5.52 7.85 8.41
C ALA A 266 6.83 8.64 8.52
N SER A 267 7.38 9.09 7.40
CA SER A 267 8.55 10.00 7.40
C SER A 267 8.26 11.33 8.09
N ARG A 268 7.09 11.95 7.86
CA ARG A 268 6.70 13.18 8.57
C ARG A 268 6.51 12.96 10.06
N VAL A 269 5.92 11.83 10.43
CA VAL A 269 5.78 11.45 11.84
C VAL A 269 7.15 11.27 12.48
N ALA A 270 8.09 10.59 11.81
CA ALA A 270 9.46 10.41 12.32
C ALA A 270 10.18 11.75 12.54
N GLU A 271 10.06 12.69 11.59
CA GLU A 271 10.61 14.04 11.73
C GLU A 271 10.06 14.77 12.97
N LEU A 272 8.74 14.69 13.19
CA LEU A 272 8.09 15.32 14.36
C LEU A 272 8.52 14.67 15.67
N VAL A 273 8.59 13.33 15.70
CA VAL A 273 9.04 12.56 16.87
C VAL A 273 10.47 12.92 17.22
N ALA A 274 11.37 12.97 16.24
CA ALA A 274 12.77 13.34 16.45
C ALA A 274 12.94 14.79 16.93
N ALA A 275 12.10 15.71 16.44
CA ALA A 275 12.17 17.12 16.83
C ALA A 275 11.63 17.40 18.25
N HIS A 276 10.77 16.53 18.79
CA HIS A 276 10.07 16.74 20.08
C HIS A 276 10.18 15.51 21.00
N GLU A 277 11.31 14.80 20.92
CA GLU A 277 11.51 13.52 21.61
C GLU A 277 11.31 13.64 23.13
N ALA A 278 11.86 14.69 23.74
CA ALA A 278 11.84 14.88 25.19
C ALA A 278 10.42 15.12 25.74
N GLU A 279 9.59 15.83 24.99
CA GLU A 279 8.20 16.11 25.33
C GLU A 279 7.34 14.86 25.09
N LEU A 280 7.47 14.23 23.92
CA LEU A 280 6.69 13.05 23.55
C LEU A 280 6.97 11.85 24.46
N ALA A 281 8.21 11.70 24.95
CA ALA A 281 8.58 10.65 25.89
C ALA A 281 7.85 10.72 27.24
N ARG A 282 7.35 11.90 27.63
CA ARG A 282 6.62 12.10 28.89
C ARG A 282 5.11 11.93 28.74
N ALA A 283 4.62 11.94 27.51
CA ALA A 283 3.21 11.78 27.18
C ALA A 283 2.86 10.29 27.02
N ASP A 284 1.60 9.94 27.30
CA ASP A 284 1.08 8.62 26.94
C ASP A 284 0.81 8.51 25.42
N GLU A 285 0.53 7.30 24.94
CA GLU A 285 0.36 7.05 23.50
C GLU A 285 -0.83 7.79 22.89
N GLU A 286 -1.94 7.93 23.63
CA GLU A 286 -3.13 8.64 23.16
C GLU A 286 -2.84 10.14 23.01
N GLU A 287 -2.17 10.74 24.01
CA GLU A 287 -1.73 12.14 23.96
C GLU A 287 -0.75 12.37 22.79
N ARG A 288 0.21 11.46 22.58
CA ARG A 288 1.18 11.53 21.46
C ARG A 288 0.50 11.47 20.10
N VAL A 289 -0.36 10.46 19.89
CA VAL A 289 -1.09 10.28 18.62
C VAL A 289 -1.91 11.53 18.32
N ARG A 290 -2.66 12.02 19.31
CA ARG A 290 -3.52 13.18 19.14
C ARG A 290 -2.71 14.44 18.82
N TRP A 291 -1.63 14.71 19.56
CA TRP A 291 -0.78 15.88 19.30
C TRP A 291 -0.13 15.83 17.93
N VAL A 292 0.48 14.69 17.54
CA VAL A 292 1.09 14.53 16.21
C VAL A 292 0.04 14.69 15.12
N THR A 293 -1.17 14.15 15.32
CA THR A 293 -2.29 14.31 14.38
C THR A 293 -2.66 15.78 14.19
N ASP A 294 -2.78 16.54 15.29
CA ASP A 294 -3.15 17.95 15.23
C ASP A 294 -2.05 18.80 14.56
N VAL A 295 -0.78 18.55 14.87
CA VAL A 295 0.35 19.21 14.18
C VAL A 295 0.34 18.93 12.68
N LEU A 296 0.09 17.68 12.27
CA LEU A 296 0.04 17.31 10.86
C LEU A 296 -1.18 17.93 10.15
N ARG A 297 -2.31 18.09 10.85
CA ARG A 297 -3.48 18.83 10.34
C ARG A 297 -3.18 20.32 10.14
N ASP A 298 -2.52 20.94 11.11
CA ASP A 298 -2.11 22.35 11.03
C ASP A 298 -1.12 22.58 9.88
N GLN A 299 -0.26 21.59 9.60
CA GLN A 299 0.62 21.57 8.42
C GLN A 299 -0.10 21.19 7.12
N ASN A 300 -1.41 20.99 7.13
CA ASN A 300 -2.24 20.57 6.00
C ASN A 300 -1.72 19.29 5.30
N VAL A 301 -1.21 18.34 6.08
CA VAL A 301 -0.84 17.01 5.58
C VAL A 301 -2.12 16.25 5.26
N ARG A 302 -2.22 15.77 4.02
CA ARG A 302 -3.38 15.08 3.49
C ARG A 302 -2.92 13.76 2.87
N PRO A 303 -3.12 12.62 3.54
CA PRO A 303 -2.87 11.34 2.91
C PRO A 303 -3.90 11.07 1.80
N ARG A 304 -3.53 10.21 0.85
CA ARG A 304 -4.45 9.64 -0.13
C ARG A 304 -4.97 8.30 0.38
N ARG A 305 -6.23 7.99 0.03
CA ARG A 305 -6.85 6.70 0.33
C ARG A 305 -7.70 6.26 -0.84
N ILE A 306 -7.76 4.94 -1.05
CA ILE A 306 -8.72 4.33 -1.99
C ILE A 306 -10.12 4.54 -1.42
N ALA A 307 -11.03 5.10 -2.22
CA ALA A 307 -12.44 5.23 -1.83
C ALA A 307 -13.02 3.83 -1.55
N ARG A 308 -13.68 3.66 -0.39
CA ARG A 308 -14.10 2.34 0.11
C ARG A 308 -14.97 1.55 -0.90
N ALA A 309 -14.65 0.25 -1.01
CA ALA A 309 -15.56 -0.87 -1.32
C ALA A 309 -16.41 -0.76 -2.61
N SER A 310 -15.82 -0.26 -3.69
CA SER A 310 -16.35 -0.48 -5.05
C SER A 310 -15.19 -0.64 -6.03
N ALA A 311 -15.49 -1.01 -7.28
CA ALA A 311 -14.51 -1.03 -8.38
C ALA A 311 -13.83 0.34 -8.62
N ASP A 312 -14.27 1.43 -7.97
CA ASP A 312 -13.59 2.71 -7.96
C ASP A 312 -12.30 2.66 -7.14
N THR A 313 -11.19 2.37 -7.82
CA THR A 313 -9.84 2.35 -7.28
C THR A 313 -9.22 3.75 -7.17
N ALA A 314 -9.99 4.82 -7.39
CA ALA A 314 -9.47 6.19 -7.35
C ALA A 314 -8.95 6.57 -5.95
N LEU A 315 -7.72 7.04 -5.92
CA LEU A 315 -7.09 7.66 -4.76
C LEU A 315 -7.56 9.09 -4.60
N ARG A 316 -8.00 9.45 -3.39
CA ARG A 316 -8.44 10.81 -3.08
C ARG A 316 -7.75 11.32 -1.82
N PHE A 317 -7.38 12.60 -1.84
CA PHE A 317 -6.88 13.27 -0.64
C PHE A 317 -7.98 13.38 0.42
N ARG A 318 -7.60 13.19 1.67
CA ARG A 318 -8.46 13.43 2.84
C ARG A 318 -7.66 14.08 3.97
N PRO A 319 -8.33 14.66 4.99
CA PRO A 319 -7.66 15.05 6.22
C PRO A 319 -6.97 13.86 6.87
N ILE A 320 -5.83 14.10 7.51
CA ILE A 320 -5.14 13.10 8.32
C ILE A 320 -5.95 12.76 9.58
N GLU A 321 -5.96 11.48 9.91
CA GLU A 321 -6.69 10.89 11.04
C GLU A 321 -5.70 10.25 12.03
N ALA A 322 -6.16 10.04 13.27
CA ALA A 322 -5.35 9.39 14.30
C ALA A 322 -4.83 8.00 13.86
N ALA A 323 -5.64 7.26 13.12
CA ALA A 323 -5.27 5.95 12.57
C ALA A 323 -4.04 6.00 11.64
N ASP A 324 -3.83 7.11 10.90
CA ASP A 324 -2.65 7.27 10.05
C ASP A 324 -1.37 7.40 10.89
N VAL A 325 -1.48 8.13 12.01
CA VAL A 325 -0.39 8.35 12.95
C VAL A 325 -0.09 7.08 13.75
N GLU A 326 -1.12 6.35 14.19
CA GLU A 326 -1.00 5.05 14.84
C GLU A 326 -0.31 4.03 13.91
N GLU A 327 -0.69 3.98 12.63
CA GLU A 327 -0.05 3.12 11.64
C GLU A 327 1.43 3.50 11.44
N ALA A 328 1.72 4.80 11.34
CA ALA A 328 3.08 5.32 11.27
C ALA A 328 3.92 4.97 12.51
N PHE A 329 3.39 5.16 13.73
CA PHE A 329 4.06 4.79 14.98
C PHE A 329 4.38 3.29 15.02
N ALA A 330 3.41 2.44 14.66
CA ALA A 330 3.63 1.00 14.61
C ALA A 330 4.70 0.62 13.58
N GLY A 331 4.74 1.30 12.42
CA GLY A 331 5.77 1.11 11.41
C GLY A 331 7.15 1.53 11.91
N LEU A 332 7.27 2.71 12.51
CA LEU A 332 8.54 3.26 13.02
C LEU A 332 9.12 2.44 14.17
N ARG A 333 8.28 1.89 15.06
CA ARG A 333 8.71 0.95 16.11
C ARG A 333 9.30 -0.33 15.51
N ARG A 334 8.68 -0.86 14.45
CA ARG A 334 9.13 -2.10 13.77
C ARG A 334 10.54 -1.95 13.16
N VAL A 335 10.84 -0.80 12.58
CA VAL A 335 12.17 -0.50 12.00
C VAL A 335 13.15 0.11 13.02
N GLY A 336 12.79 0.14 14.32
CA GLY A 336 13.66 0.64 15.38
C GLY A 336 13.91 2.15 15.38
N VAL A 337 13.18 2.92 14.56
CA VAL A 337 13.31 4.39 14.46
C VAL A 337 12.63 5.09 15.64
N MET A 338 11.62 4.47 16.26
CA MET A 338 10.93 4.99 17.43
C MET A 338 10.97 3.98 18.59
N GLN A 339 11.48 4.40 19.75
CA GLN A 339 11.54 3.59 20.98
C GLN A 339 10.56 4.04 22.08
N LEU A 340 9.70 5.02 21.76
CA LEU A 340 8.75 5.65 22.68
C LEU A 340 7.55 4.77 23.06
#